data_AF-A0A9P8QRI9-F1
#
_entry.id   AF-A0A9P8QRI9-F1
#
_cell.length_a   1.000
_cell.length_b   1.000
_cell.length_c   1.000
_cell.angle_alpha   90.00
_cell.angle_beta   90.00
_cell.angle_gamma   90.00
#
_symmetry.space_group_name_H-M   'P 1'
#
loop_
_entity.id
_entity.type
_entity.pdbx_description
1 polymer ?
#
loop_
_entity_poly.entity_id
_entity_poly.type
_entity_poly.pdbx_seq_one_letter_code
_entity_poly.pdbx_strand_id
1 'polypeptide(L)'
;MAAEAKVPASLEEESVVTRLDDKTFAANLSPSFCVGTVPNGGYVATVFLRVAKEYLVHKNQPDTIVAHWEYLNRTIAGPAVLVVDEAKPGRSITVLHVSLYQGGLLPRAPWISTEAEGGKPKSERVVVAYLTNKSIAAEKGIDLPSGWSLQPQPPLVADFTKLLAGQDPEWGELDSIIQRRVTAMQQLRFFYNRAALIKNGTVSSIDLWLCSRNGENFKAPSLGFIADCTSAFLPELHRPRAKDDPPAAGGKFTREASLWYPTLAMNLDVKKALPEEGERWLFLRSSAKQISKGRFDVEVIMFDGAGDLVALSHHVAMVVSAEKNTANRAVVASTASKM
;
A
#
# COMPACT_ATOMS: atom_id res chain seq x y z
N MET A 1 -9.47 9.17 -23.33
CA MET A 1 -8.94 7.79 -23.37
C MET A 1 -8.49 7.44 -21.96
N ALA A 2 -8.79 6.25 -21.45
CA ALA A 2 -8.25 5.82 -20.16
C ALA A 2 -6.72 5.80 -20.29
N ALA A 3 -6.00 6.39 -19.32
CA ALA A 3 -4.54 6.37 -19.33
C ALA A 3 -4.05 4.91 -19.37
N GLU A 4 -3.02 4.62 -20.15
CA GLU A 4 -2.38 3.31 -20.14
C GLU A 4 -1.44 3.19 -18.95
N ALA A 5 -1.30 1.98 -18.42
CA ALA A 5 -0.34 1.70 -17.36
C ALA A 5 1.10 1.86 -17.84
N LYS A 6 1.94 2.48 -17.03
CA LYS A 6 3.38 2.65 -17.30
C LYS A 6 4.19 1.83 -16.31
N VAL A 7 5.29 1.24 -16.78
CA VAL A 7 6.23 0.48 -15.96
C VAL A 7 7.67 0.76 -16.44
N PRO A 8 8.54 1.38 -15.62
CA PRO A 8 8.24 1.90 -14.30
C PRO A 8 7.52 3.27 -14.38
N ALA A 9 6.58 3.51 -13.47
CA ALA A 9 5.94 4.80 -13.21
C ALA A 9 6.47 5.40 -11.91
N SER A 10 6.38 6.73 -11.75
CA SER A 10 6.76 7.39 -10.50
C SER A 10 5.61 7.36 -9.51
N LEU A 11 5.85 6.88 -8.29
CA LEU A 11 4.83 6.93 -7.23
C LEU A 11 4.58 8.38 -6.81
N GLU A 12 5.62 9.20 -6.74
CA GLU A 12 5.51 10.63 -6.44
C GLU A 12 4.62 11.39 -7.43
N GLU A 13 4.79 11.16 -8.74
CA GLU A 13 3.96 11.79 -9.79
C GLU A 13 2.54 11.21 -9.84
N GLU A 14 2.42 9.89 -9.77
CA GLU A 14 1.13 9.21 -9.93
C GLU A 14 0.27 9.28 -8.67
N SER A 15 0.80 9.74 -7.53
CA SER A 15 0.02 9.95 -6.29
C SER A 15 -0.31 11.41 -5.99
N VAL A 16 -0.05 12.34 -6.92
CA VAL A 16 -0.31 13.78 -6.74
C VAL A 16 -1.77 14.05 -6.33
N VAL A 17 -1.93 14.99 -5.41
CA VAL A 17 -3.23 15.51 -4.95
C VAL A 17 -3.30 17.00 -5.22
N THR A 18 -4.49 17.49 -5.59
CA THR A 18 -4.75 18.90 -5.84
C THR A 18 -5.81 19.38 -4.87
N ARG A 19 -5.50 20.40 -4.07
CA ARG A 19 -6.49 21.04 -3.20
C ARG A 19 -7.57 21.73 -4.06
N LEU A 20 -8.83 21.40 -3.81
CA LEU A 20 -9.98 21.98 -4.51
C LEU A 20 -10.61 23.12 -3.72
N ASP A 21 -10.70 22.95 -2.40
CA ASP A 21 -11.13 23.97 -1.44
C ASP A 21 -10.49 23.71 -0.05
N ASP A 22 -11.06 24.31 1.01
CA ASP A 22 -10.56 24.21 2.37
C ASP A 22 -10.45 22.77 2.87
N LYS A 23 -11.38 21.88 2.46
CA LYS A 23 -11.53 20.53 3.00
C LYS A 23 -11.55 19.43 1.94
N THR A 24 -11.48 19.76 0.66
CA THR A 24 -11.56 18.76 -0.41
C THR A 24 -10.33 18.77 -1.32
N PHE A 25 -9.97 17.58 -1.79
CA PHE A 25 -8.81 17.33 -2.63
C PHE A 25 -9.19 16.41 -3.79
N ALA A 26 -8.69 16.69 -4.98
CA ALA A 26 -8.75 15.79 -6.12
C ALA A 26 -7.52 14.91 -6.18
N ALA A 27 -7.71 13.67 -6.62
CA ALA A 27 -6.65 12.77 -7.05
C ALA A 27 -7.09 12.04 -8.33
N ASN A 28 -6.13 11.50 -9.08
CA ASN A 28 -6.41 10.64 -10.22
C ASN A 28 -5.66 9.32 -10.05
N LEU A 29 -6.37 8.26 -9.64
CA LEU A 29 -5.77 6.97 -9.31
C LEU A 29 -5.22 6.29 -10.56
N SER A 30 -3.93 6.04 -10.56
CA SER A 30 -3.19 5.56 -11.72
C SER A 30 -3.38 4.06 -11.97
N PRO A 31 -3.60 3.64 -13.24
CA PRO A 31 -3.62 2.24 -13.61
C PRO A 31 -2.25 1.56 -13.44
N SER A 32 -1.16 2.33 -13.39
CA SER A 32 0.21 1.84 -13.15
C SER A 32 0.37 1.19 -11.77
N PHE A 33 -0.51 1.53 -10.82
CA PHE A 33 -0.51 1.01 -9.46
C PHE A 33 -1.71 0.08 -9.19
N CYS A 34 -2.27 -0.55 -10.23
CA CYS A 34 -3.35 -1.52 -10.09
C CYS A 34 -2.87 -2.95 -9.77
N VAL A 35 -3.71 -3.66 -9.00
CA VAL A 35 -3.72 -5.12 -8.87
C VAL A 35 -4.87 -5.66 -9.71
N GLY A 36 -4.52 -6.20 -10.89
CA GLY A 36 -5.49 -6.43 -11.95
C GLY A 36 -6.03 -5.08 -12.40
N THR A 37 -7.22 -4.71 -11.94
CA THR A 37 -7.89 -3.46 -12.34
C THR A 37 -8.28 -2.54 -11.21
N VAL A 38 -8.04 -2.98 -9.98
CA VAL A 38 -8.31 -2.22 -8.77
C VAL A 38 -6.98 -1.60 -8.33
N PRO A 39 -6.90 -0.28 -8.13
CA PRO A 39 -5.72 0.36 -7.52
C PRO A 39 -5.31 -0.38 -6.24
N ASN A 40 -4.00 -0.62 -6.06
CA ASN A 40 -3.47 -1.24 -4.85
C ASN A 40 -3.90 -0.45 -3.61
N GLY A 41 -4.25 -1.15 -2.52
CA GLY A 41 -4.77 -0.53 -1.31
C GLY A 41 -3.76 0.41 -0.65
N GLY A 42 -2.50 0.02 -0.63
CA GLY A 42 -1.39 0.86 -0.18
C GLY A 42 -1.14 2.08 -1.05
N TYR A 43 -1.22 1.95 -2.38
CA TYR A 43 -1.13 3.12 -3.27
C TYR A 43 -2.25 4.13 -3.01
N VAL A 44 -3.47 3.65 -2.77
CA VAL A 44 -4.57 4.51 -2.32
C VAL A 44 -4.24 5.13 -0.96
N ALA A 45 -3.70 4.38 -0.01
CA ALA A 45 -3.27 4.91 1.29
C ALA A 45 -2.19 6.00 1.16
N THR A 46 -1.26 5.90 0.22
CA THR A 46 -0.29 6.96 -0.12
C THR A 46 -0.99 8.28 -0.46
N VAL A 47 -2.09 8.23 -1.22
CA VAL A 47 -2.89 9.43 -1.57
C VAL A 47 -3.49 10.06 -0.31
N PHE A 48 -3.98 9.27 0.64
CA PHE A 48 -4.47 9.77 1.93
C PHE A 48 -3.36 10.44 2.75
N LEU A 49 -2.16 9.84 2.79
CA LEU A 49 -1.01 10.41 3.49
C LEU A 49 -0.60 11.75 2.87
N ARG A 50 -0.65 11.88 1.54
CA ARG A 50 -0.42 13.16 0.84
C ARG A 50 -1.48 14.20 1.18
N VAL A 51 -2.77 13.83 1.20
CA VAL A 51 -3.84 14.74 1.62
C VAL A 51 -3.63 15.21 3.06
N ALA A 52 -3.28 14.32 3.99
CA ALA A 52 -3.04 14.71 5.38
C ALA A 52 -1.86 15.69 5.52
N LYS A 53 -0.74 15.40 4.83
CA LYS A 53 0.44 16.29 4.78
C LYS A 53 0.09 17.67 4.23
N GLU A 54 -0.58 17.73 3.08
CA GLU A 54 -0.99 18.98 2.43
C GLU A 54 -2.03 19.75 3.25
N TYR A 55 -2.95 19.04 3.91
CA TYR A 55 -3.97 19.65 4.75
C TYR A 55 -3.35 20.35 5.96
N LEU A 56 -2.35 19.73 6.59
CA LEU A 56 -1.79 20.17 7.87
C LEU A 56 -0.46 20.93 7.78
N VAL A 57 0.04 21.23 6.59
CA VAL A 57 1.27 22.01 6.40
C VAL A 57 1.20 23.36 7.14
N HIS A 58 0.05 24.03 7.11
CA HIS A 58 -0.17 25.32 7.78
C HIS A 58 -0.11 25.24 9.31
N LYS A 59 -0.30 24.05 9.90
CA LYS A 59 -0.18 23.80 11.35
C LYS A 59 1.21 23.30 11.75
N ASN A 60 2.13 23.15 10.79
CA ASN A 60 3.40 22.47 10.99
C ASN A 60 3.20 21.06 11.60
N GLN A 61 2.22 20.32 11.08
CA GLN A 61 1.95 18.93 11.47
C GLN A 61 1.95 18.01 10.23
N PRO A 62 3.05 17.98 9.45
CA PRO A 62 3.08 17.30 8.15
C PRO A 62 3.14 15.78 8.27
N ASP A 63 3.56 15.25 9.40
CA ASP A 63 3.93 13.84 9.56
C ASP A 63 2.77 13.04 10.13
N THR A 64 2.29 12.04 9.36
CA THR A 64 1.37 11.04 9.88
C THR A 64 2.14 10.03 10.73
N ILE A 65 1.84 9.96 12.03
CA ILE A 65 2.45 8.98 12.95
C ILE A 65 1.60 7.71 13.09
N VAL A 66 0.28 7.83 12.92
CA VAL A 66 -0.65 6.70 12.98
C VAL A 66 -1.72 6.89 11.93
N ALA A 67 -2.04 5.84 11.18
CA ALA A 67 -3.18 5.82 10.27
C ALA A 67 -3.93 4.50 10.30
N HIS A 68 -5.23 4.57 10.04
CA HIS A 68 -6.11 3.40 9.89
C HIS A 68 -7.00 3.62 8.67
N TRP A 69 -7.03 2.67 7.75
CA TRP A 69 -7.88 2.66 6.56
C TRP A 69 -8.89 1.51 6.63
N GLU A 70 -10.13 1.83 6.30
CA GLU A 70 -11.20 0.87 6.06
C GLU A 70 -11.58 0.91 4.58
N TYR A 71 -11.44 -0.22 3.89
CA TYR A 71 -11.73 -0.36 2.47
C TYR A 71 -13.17 -0.82 2.29
N LEU A 72 -14.08 0.14 2.16
CA LEU A 72 -15.53 -0.08 2.09
C LEU A 72 -15.96 -0.71 0.76
N ASN A 73 -15.27 -0.36 -0.33
CA ASN A 73 -15.45 -0.95 -1.65
C ASN A 73 -14.16 -0.85 -2.47
N ARG A 74 -14.14 -1.50 -3.64
CA ARG A 74 -13.05 -1.42 -4.61
C ARG A 74 -12.94 -0.01 -5.16
N THR A 75 -11.73 0.55 -5.14
CA THR A 75 -11.43 1.74 -5.93
C THR A 75 -11.35 1.40 -7.42
N ILE A 76 -11.44 2.44 -8.25
CA ILE A 76 -11.24 2.36 -9.70
C ILE A 76 -10.10 3.29 -10.11
N ALA A 77 -9.35 2.92 -11.15
CA ALA A 77 -8.42 3.84 -11.77
C ALA A 77 -9.20 5.03 -12.37
N GLY A 78 -8.69 6.25 -12.17
CA GLY A 78 -9.34 7.47 -12.58
C GLY A 78 -9.64 8.43 -11.42
N PRO A 79 -10.51 9.44 -11.67
CA PRO A 79 -10.75 10.51 -10.72
C PRO A 79 -11.29 10.04 -9.37
N ALA A 80 -10.84 10.72 -8.32
CA ALA A 80 -11.31 10.57 -6.95
C ALA A 80 -11.35 11.94 -6.26
N VAL A 81 -12.28 12.11 -5.32
CA VAL A 81 -12.34 13.26 -4.42
C VAL A 81 -12.16 12.78 -2.98
N LEU A 82 -11.24 13.39 -2.25
CA LEU A 82 -11.02 13.16 -0.84
C LEU A 82 -11.60 14.33 -0.04
N VAL A 83 -12.40 14.03 0.98
CA VAL A 83 -13.00 15.01 1.89
C VAL A 83 -12.38 14.84 3.27
N VAL A 84 -11.93 15.94 3.87
CA VAL A 84 -11.22 15.98 5.15
C VAL A 84 -12.09 16.63 6.22
N ASP A 85 -12.19 15.96 7.36
CA ASP A 85 -12.74 16.50 8.60
C ASP A 85 -11.72 16.36 9.74
N GLU A 86 -11.56 17.39 10.56
CA GLU A 86 -10.74 17.28 11.77
C GLU A 86 -11.56 16.59 12.87
N ALA A 87 -11.40 15.28 13.01
CA ALA A 87 -12.02 14.50 14.08
C ALA A 87 -11.53 14.94 15.47
N LYS A 88 -10.28 15.38 15.56
CA LYS A 88 -9.71 16.03 16.75
C LYS A 88 -8.74 17.13 16.33
N PRO A 89 -9.15 18.40 16.34
CA PRO A 89 -8.23 19.52 16.15
C PRO A 89 -7.26 19.61 17.33
N GLY A 90 -5.99 19.89 17.09
CA GLY A 90 -5.04 20.14 18.17
C GLY A 90 -3.80 20.93 17.76
N ARG A 91 -3.17 21.57 18.75
CA ARG A 91 -1.99 22.41 18.53
C ARG A 91 -0.73 21.62 18.17
N SER A 92 -0.53 20.45 18.79
CA SER A 92 0.62 19.58 18.56
C SER A 92 0.29 18.32 17.77
N ILE A 93 -0.95 17.84 17.88
CA ILE A 93 -1.44 16.63 17.24
C ILE A 93 -2.85 16.90 16.74
N THR A 94 -3.11 16.62 15.47
CA THR A 94 -4.45 16.65 14.87
C THR A 94 -4.82 15.26 14.39
N VAL A 95 -6.07 14.84 14.61
CA VAL A 95 -6.62 13.62 14.01
C VAL A 95 -7.58 14.01 12.91
N LEU A 96 -7.31 13.55 11.69
CA LEU A 96 -8.15 13.72 10.52
C LEU A 96 -9.02 12.48 10.33
N HIS A 97 -10.29 12.69 9.98
CA HIS A 97 -11.11 11.73 9.26
C HIS A 97 -11.08 12.11 7.78
N VAL A 98 -10.68 11.18 6.91
CA VAL A 98 -10.65 11.41 5.47
C VAL A 98 -11.51 10.37 4.78
N SER A 99 -12.33 10.79 3.82
CA SER A 99 -13.19 9.93 3.02
C SER A 99 -12.85 10.09 1.54
N LEU A 100 -12.59 8.99 0.83
CA LEU A 100 -12.40 8.97 -0.62
C LEU A 100 -13.69 8.56 -1.33
N TYR A 101 -14.10 9.39 -2.27
CA TYR A 101 -15.29 9.23 -3.09
C TYR A 101 -14.93 8.98 -4.56
N GLN A 102 -15.67 8.07 -5.19
CA GLN A 102 -15.61 7.80 -6.64
C GLN A 102 -17.02 7.59 -7.21
N GLY A 103 -17.16 7.72 -8.53
CA GLY A 103 -18.47 7.71 -9.19
C GLY A 103 -19.25 9.00 -8.98
N GLY A 104 -20.05 9.39 -9.98
CA GLY A 104 -20.97 10.54 -9.87
C GLY A 104 -20.37 11.87 -9.36
N LEU A 105 -19.06 12.07 -9.52
CA LEU A 105 -18.34 13.25 -9.06
C LEU A 105 -18.79 14.49 -9.84
N LEU A 106 -18.84 15.63 -9.16
CA LEU A 106 -19.27 16.90 -9.74
C LEU A 106 -18.05 17.71 -10.24
N PRO A 107 -18.16 18.43 -11.37
CA PRO A 107 -17.05 19.23 -11.91
C PRO A 107 -16.77 20.51 -11.11
N ARG A 108 -17.60 20.81 -10.11
CA ARG A 108 -17.51 21.98 -9.22
C ARG A 108 -18.02 21.61 -7.83
N ALA A 109 -17.75 22.45 -6.85
CA ALA A 109 -18.30 22.32 -5.49
C ALA A 109 -19.82 22.00 -5.52
N PRO A 110 -20.30 21.04 -4.72
CA PRO A 110 -19.60 20.36 -3.61
C PRO A 110 -18.69 19.17 -4.00
N TRP A 111 -18.37 18.99 -5.29
CA TRP A 111 -17.45 17.95 -5.84
C TRP A 111 -17.92 16.51 -5.73
N ILE A 112 -18.73 16.19 -4.72
CA ILE A 112 -19.44 14.93 -4.53
C ILE A 112 -20.95 15.16 -4.65
N SER A 113 -21.66 14.23 -5.27
CA SER A 113 -23.12 14.27 -5.33
C SER A 113 -23.72 13.63 -4.08
N THR A 114 -24.67 14.32 -3.45
CA THR A 114 -25.51 13.77 -2.36
C THR A 114 -26.75 13.06 -2.88
N GLU A 115 -26.99 13.08 -4.19
CA GLU A 115 -28.12 12.39 -4.80
C GLU A 115 -27.93 10.88 -4.73
N ALA A 116 -29.05 10.16 -4.64
CA ALA A 116 -29.09 8.71 -4.71
C ALA A 116 -29.94 8.24 -5.89
N GLU A 117 -29.50 7.18 -6.55
CA GLU A 117 -30.23 6.51 -7.62
C GLU A 117 -30.38 5.03 -7.25
N GLY A 118 -31.63 4.53 -7.23
CA GLY A 118 -31.92 3.15 -6.81
C GLY A 118 -31.46 2.83 -5.38
N GLY A 119 -31.46 3.82 -4.48
CA GLY A 119 -31.01 3.69 -3.09
C GLY A 119 -29.49 3.68 -2.90
N LYS A 120 -28.70 3.93 -3.96
CA LYS A 120 -27.24 4.05 -3.88
C LYS A 120 -26.79 5.49 -4.12
N PRO A 121 -25.86 6.03 -3.31
CA PRO A 121 -25.27 7.34 -3.59
C PRO A 121 -24.63 7.40 -4.98
N LYS A 122 -24.84 8.49 -5.72
CA LYS A 122 -24.15 8.71 -7.00
C LYS A 122 -22.64 8.84 -6.81
N SER A 123 -22.22 9.58 -5.78
CA SER A 123 -20.83 9.57 -5.30
C SER A 123 -20.67 8.57 -4.17
N GLU A 124 -20.00 7.47 -4.48
CA GLU A 124 -19.79 6.38 -3.56
C GLU A 124 -18.54 6.62 -2.71
N ARG A 125 -18.70 6.52 -1.39
CA ARG A 125 -17.57 6.51 -0.46
C ARG A 125 -16.95 5.12 -0.43
N VAL A 126 -15.75 4.98 -0.97
CA VAL A 126 -15.12 3.66 -1.19
C VAL A 126 -13.99 3.34 -0.20
N VAL A 127 -13.35 4.35 0.38
CA VAL A 127 -12.33 4.19 1.44
C VAL A 127 -12.50 5.29 2.46
N VAL A 128 -12.35 4.97 3.74
CA VAL A 128 -12.28 5.96 4.83
C VAL A 128 -11.04 5.73 5.66
N ALA A 129 -10.53 6.78 6.28
CA ALA A 129 -9.36 6.69 7.12
C ALA A 129 -9.39 7.65 8.30
N TYR A 130 -8.70 7.27 9.37
CA TYR A 130 -8.29 8.18 10.42
C TYR A 130 -6.77 8.33 10.40
N LEU A 131 -6.27 9.57 10.35
CA LEU A 131 -4.84 9.87 10.32
C LEU A 131 -4.49 10.82 11.47
N THR A 132 -3.56 10.39 12.32
CA THR A 132 -3.02 11.19 13.42
C THR A 132 -1.71 11.80 12.97
N ASN A 133 -1.69 13.12 12.91
CA ASN A 133 -0.59 13.89 12.37
C ASN A 133 0.01 14.85 13.38
N LYS A 134 1.32 15.05 13.28
CA LYS A 134 2.12 15.99 14.08
C LYS A 134 3.41 16.34 13.35
N SER A 135 4.35 17.01 14.02
CA SER A 135 5.74 17.10 13.55
C SER A 135 6.59 16.10 14.35
N ILE A 136 7.16 15.11 13.67
CA ILE A 136 8.11 14.15 14.27
C ILE A 136 9.38 14.89 14.68
N ALA A 137 9.86 15.83 13.85
CA ALA A 137 11.05 16.62 14.15
C ALA A 137 10.92 17.49 15.43
N ALA A 138 9.69 17.82 15.84
CA ALA A 138 9.43 18.58 17.06
C ALA A 138 9.19 17.70 18.30
N GLU A 139 9.30 16.38 18.18
CA GLU A 139 9.06 15.46 19.30
C GLU A 139 10.09 15.62 20.40
N LYS A 140 9.59 15.56 21.64
CA LYS A 140 10.39 15.52 22.86
C LYS A 140 9.76 14.46 23.76
N GLY A 141 10.58 13.57 24.30
CA GLY A 141 10.11 12.44 25.06
C GLY A 141 11.26 11.69 25.71
N ILE A 142 10.92 10.54 26.28
CA ILE A 142 11.88 9.61 26.87
C ILE A 142 12.17 8.54 25.83
N ASP A 143 13.46 8.30 25.56
CA ASP A 143 13.91 7.16 24.78
C ASP A 143 14.30 6.03 25.73
N LEU A 144 13.69 4.85 25.56
CA LEU A 144 14.02 3.65 26.32
C LEU A 144 14.31 2.51 25.35
N PRO A 145 15.44 1.79 25.50
CA PRO A 145 15.71 0.62 24.69
C PRO A 145 14.72 -0.49 25.06
N SER A 146 13.93 -0.96 24.10
CA SER A 146 12.99 -2.06 24.32
C SER A 146 13.68 -3.43 24.45
N GLY A 147 14.93 -3.55 23.99
CA GLY A 147 15.65 -4.82 23.87
C GLY A 147 15.11 -5.73 22.76
N TRP A 148 14.09 -5.28 22.01
CA TRP A 148 13.52 -6.05 20.91
C TRP A 148 14.44 -6.03 19.69
N SER A 149 14.53 -7.15 19.00
CA SER A 149 15.19 -7.27 17.70
C SER A 149 14.43 -8.25 16.83
N LEU A 150 14.61 -8.12 15.51
CA LEU A 150 14.00 -9.01 14.54
C LEU A 150 14.59 -10.42 14.69
N GLN A 151 13.74 -11.45 14.84
CA GLN A 151 14.19 -12.85 15.03
C GLN A 151 13.49 -13.81 14.05
N PRO A 152 14.23 -14.66 13.30
CA PRO A 152 15.70 -14.63 13.17
C PRO A 152 16.17 -13.33 12.49
N GLN A 153 17.38 -12.88 12.78
CA GLN A 153 17.95 -11.72 12.09
C GLN A 153 18.32 -12.10 10.65
N PRO A 154 17.85 -11.34 9.64
CA PRO A 154 18.28 -11.54 8.27
C PRO A 154 19.73 -11.06 8.10
N PRO A 155 20.50 -11.63 7.16
CA PRO A 155 21.85 -11.14 6.89
C PRO A 155 21.79 -9.72 6.30
N LEU A 156 22.70 -8.85 6.73
CA LEU A 156 22.81 -7.50 6.21
C LEU A 156 23.30 -7.49 4.77
N VAL A 157 22.85 -6.51 3.99
CA VAL A 157 23.41 -6.24 2.66
C VAL A 157 24.65 -5.36 2.84
N ALA A 158 25.82 -5.90 2.52
CA ALA A 158 27.07 -5.17 2.67
C ALA A 158 27.29 -4.11 1.57
N ASP A 159 26.76 -4.36 0.37
CA ASP A 159 26.94 -3.49 -0.81
C ASP A 159 25.70 -3.54 -1.70
N PHE A 160 24.87 -2.49 -1.61
CA PHE A 160 23.66 -2.38 -2.42
C PHE A 160 23.93 -2.26 -3.93
N THR A 161 25.13 -1.89 -4.37
CA THR A 161 25.49 -1.87 -5.78
C THR A 161 25.69 -3.29 -6.31
N LYS A 162 26.32 -4.17 -5.52
CA LYS A 162 26.38 -5.61 -5.81
C LYS A 162 25.01 -6.27 -5.78
N LEU A 163 24.15 -5.88 -4.84
CA LEU A 163 22.76 -6.36 -4.80
C LEU A 163 22.02 -6.05 -6.10
N LEU A 164 22.08 -4.79 -6.56
CA LEU A 164 21.44 -4.37 -7.82
C LEU A 164 21.98 -5.09 -9.05
N ALA A 165 23.28 -5.42 -9.03
CA ALA A 165 23.97 -6.16 -10.08
C ALA A 165 23.76 -7.69 -10.00
N GLY A 166 23.02 -8.18 -9.00
CA GLY A 166 22.79 -9.61 -8.79
C GLY A 166 24.01 -10.40 -8.30
N GLN A 167 24.99 -9.70 -7.73
CA GLN A 167 26.27 -10.26 -7.26
C GLN A 167 26.34 -10.41 -5.73
N ASP A 168 25.28 -10.07 -5.02
CA ASP A 168 25.20 -10.30 -3.57
C ASP A 168 25.12 -11.81 -3.27
N PRO A 169 25.93 -12.33 -2.32
CA PRO A 169 25.98 -13.76 -2.02
C PRO A 169 24.73 -14.27 -1.28
N GLU A 170 24.09 -13.43 -0.46
CA GLU A 170 22.99 -13.80 0.42
C GLU A 170 21.62 -13.49 -0.20
N TRP A 171 21.56 -12.41 -0.97
CA TRP A 171 20.33 -11.87 -1.53
C TRP A 171 20.26 -12.05 -3.04
N GLY A 172 19.06 -12.25 -3.55
CA GLY A 172 18.79 -12.36 -4.99
C GLY A 172 17.56 -11.57 -5.38
N GLU A 173 17.54 -11.05 -6.60
CA GLU A 173 16.33 -10.42 -7.14
C GLU A 173 15.21 -11.46 -7.25
N LEU A 174 14.05 -11.13 -6.69
CA LEU A 174 12.88 -11.97 -6.74
C LEU A 174 12.27 -11.93 -8.14
N ASP A 175 11.85 -13.11 -8.58
CA ASP A 175 11.14 -13.29 -9.84
C ASP A 175 9.91 -14.17 -9.57
N SER A 176 8.78 -13.53 -9.36
CA SER A 176 7.52 -14.18 -8.99
C SER A 176 6.41 -13.90 -10.00
N ILE A 177 5.40 -14.78 -10.05
CA ILE A 177 4.21 -14.57 -10.89
C ILE A 177 3.50 -13.27 -10.53
N ILE A 178 3.44 -12.94 -9.23
CA ILE A 178 2.86 -11.68 -8.75
C ILE A 178 3.61 -10.50 -9.38
N GLN A 179 4.94 -10.47 -9.25
CA GLN A 179 5.76 -9.39 -9.78
C GLN A 179 5.69 -9.30 -11.31
N ARG A 180 5.50 -10.42 -12.02
CA ARG A 180 5.34 -10.42 -13.48
C ARG A 180 3.97 -9.97 -13.96
N ARG A 181 2.90 -10.17 -13.18
CA ARG A 181 1.50 -9.96 -13.63
C ARG A 181 0.80 -8.77 -12.98
N VAL A 182 1.26 -8.32 -11.81
CA VAL A 182 0.63 -7.25 -11.06
C VAL A 182 1.38 -5.95 -11.33
N THR A 183 0.74 -5.04 -12.08
CA THR A 183 1.33 -3.77 -12.50
C THR A 183 1.89 -2.96 -11.34
N ALA A 184 1.17 -2.89 -10.21
CA ALA A 184 1.68 -2.24 -9.01
C ALA A 184 3.01 -2.83 -8.53
N MET A 185 3.15 -4.16 -8.55
CA MET A 185 4.36 -4.84 -8.09
C MET A 185 5.51 -4.74 -9.09
N GLN A 186 5.21 -4.52 -10.37
CA GLN A 186 6.23 -4.24 -11.39
C GLN A 186 6.94 -2.90 -11.13
N GLN A 187 6.36 -1.98 -10.35
CA GLN A 187 6.98 -0.70 -9.98
C GLN A 187 8.16 -0.85 -9.01
N LEU A 188 8.28 -2.02 -8.38
CA LEU A 188 9.31 -2.30 -7.39
C LEU A 188 10.30 -3.35 -7.91
N ARG A 189 11.50 -3.33 -7.33
CA ARG A 189 12.42 -4.45 -7.33
C ARG A 189 12.42 -5.03 -5.92
N PHE A 190 12.27 -6.34 -5.82
CA PHE A 190 12.30 -7.06 -4.56
C PHE A 190 13.52 -7.96 -4.55
N PHE A 191 14.16 -8.07 -3.40
CA PHE A 191 15.31 -8.94 -3.19
C PHE A 191 15.06 -9.82 -1.98
N TYR A 192 15.12 -11.13 -2.18
CA TYR A 192 14.84 -12.12 -1.15
C TYR A 192 16.14 -12.78 -0.67
N ASN A 193 16.15 -13.25 0.56
CA ASN A 193 17.27 -14.03 1.06
C ASN A 193 17.25 -15.44 0.45
N ARG A 194 18.33 -15.82 -0.25
CA ARG A 194 18.43 -17.08 -0.99
C ARG A 194 18.33 -18.29 -0.07
N ALA A 195 19.04 -18.25 1.05
CA ALA A 195 19.03 -19.33 2.03
C ALA A 195 17.64 -19.49 2.67
N ALA A 196 16.95 -18.40 2.97
CA ALA A 196 15.60 -18.42 3.52
C ALA A 196 14.62 -19.07 2.54
N LEU A 197 14.63 -18.72 1.26
CA LEU A 197 13.69 -19.35 0.31
C LEU A 197 13.94 -20.87 0.12
N ILE A 198 15.20 -21.31 0.26
CA ILE A 198 15.60 -22.72 0.13
C ILE A 198 15.34 -23.52 1.41
N LYS A 199 15.70 -22.96 2.58
CA LYS A 199 15.63 -23.63 3.90
C LYS A 199 14.27 -23.47 4.58
N ASN A 200 13.60 -22.33 4.36
CA ASN A 200 12.36 -22.04 5.05
C ASN A 200 11.16 -22.58 4.28
N GLY A 201 10.77 -23.78 4.66
CA GLY A 201 9.36 -24.16 4.74
C GLY A 201 8.60 -23.40 5.84
N THR A 202 9.05 -22.24 6.33
CA THR A 202 8.22 -21.37 7.19
C THR A 202 7.23 -20.63 6.31
N VAL A 203 6.17 -21.34 6.00
CA VAL A 203 5.12 -21.02 5.02
C VAL A 203 4.36 -19.70 5.26
N SER A 204 4.74 -18.85 6.22
CA SER A 204 3.95 -17.68 6.60
C SER A 204 4.77 -16.43 6.94
N SER A 205 6.03 -16.33 6.51
CA SER A 205 6.84 -15.11 6.64
C SER A 205 7.79 -14.92 5.46
N ILE A 206 8.03 -13.67 5.07
CA ILE A 206 8.96 -13.31 4.00
C ILE A 206 9.76 -12.05 4.35
N ASP A 207 11.06 -12.11 4.07
CA ASP A 207 12.00 -11.02 4.21
C ASP A 207 12.39 -10.48 2.84
N LEU A 208 12.17 -9.19 2.61
CA LEU A 208 12.44 -8.54 1.34
C LEU A 208 13.15 -7.21 1.55
N TRP A 209 14.28 -7.03 0.87
CA TRP A 209 14.74 -5.69 0.51
C TRP A 209 13.97 -5.21 -0.71
N LEU A 210 13.67 -3.91 -0.78
CA LEU A 210 13.04 -3.33 -1.94
C LEU A 210 13.56 -1.93 -2.26
N CYS A 211 13.49 -1.59 -3.55
CA CYS A 211 13.69 -0.25 -4.08
C CYS A 211 12.75 -0.01 -5.27
N SER A 212 12.50 1.26 -5.60
CA SER A 212 11.71 1.61 -6.79
C SER A 212 12.44 1.22 -8.07
N ARG A 213 11.71 0.71 -9.07
CA ARG A 213 12.28 0.28 -10.35
C ARG A 213 12.74 1.47 -11.21
N ASN A 214 12.10 2.63 -11.08
CA ASN A 214 12.54 3.89 -11.71
C ASN A 214 13.72 4.56 -10.98
N GLY A 215 14.15 4.03 -9.82
CA GLY A 215 15.21 4.61 -9.00
C GLY A 215 14.77 5.78 -8.11
N GLU A 216 13.48 6.09 -7.99
CA GLU A 216 13.03 7.12 -7.04
C GLU A 216 13.21 6.64 -5.59
N ASN A 217 13.55 7.58 -4.72
CA ASN A 217 13.58 7.34 -3.29
C ASN A 217 12.15 7.36 -2.71
N PHE A 218 11.91 6.53 -1.69
CA PHE A 218 10.67 6.53 -0.93
C PHE A 218 10.62 7.72 0.00
N LYS A 219 9.57 8.52 -0.11
CA LYS A 219 9.27 9.61 0.84
C LYS A 219 8.24 9.14 1.86
N ALA A 220 8.02 9.94 2.90
CA ALA A 220 7.08 9.58 3.97
C ALA A 220 5.69 9.10 3.46
N PRO A 221 5.03 9.74 2.47
CA PRO A 221 3.77 9.21 1.95
C PRO A 221 3.88 7.85 1.25
N SER A 222 5.05 7.50 0.69
CA SER A 222 5.29 6.21 0.04
C SER A 222 5.08 5.02 0.99
N LEU A 223 5.18 5.23 2.31
CA LEU A 223 4.94 4.20 3.33
C LEU A 223 3.56 3.56 3.21
N GLY A 224 2.54 4.26 2.70
CA GLY A 224 1.23 3.67 2.41
C GLY A 224 1.34 2.53 1.40
N PHE A 225 2.01 2.76 0.27
CA PHE A 225 2.23 1.76 -0.77
C PHE A 225 3.12 0.62 -0.30
N ILE A 226 4.18 0.94 0.44
CA ILE A 226 5.13 -0.05 0.96
C ILE A 226 4.50 -0.95 2.01
N ALA A 227 3.56 -0.44 2.82
CA ALA A 227 2.78 -1.28 3.75
C ALA A 227 2.01 -2.42 3.08
N ASP A 228 1.56 -2.23 1.83
CA ASP A 228 0.67 -3.16 1.15
C ASP A 228 1.29 -3.83 -0.08
N CYS A 229 2.61 -3.73 -0.27
CA CYS A 229 3.27 -4.34 -1.42
C CYS A 229 3.59 -5.83 -1.24
N THR A 230 3.43 -6.40 -0.03
CA THR A 230 3.75 -7.82 0.25
C THR A 230 2.56 -8.67 0.68
N SER A 231 1.37 -8.08 0.86
CA SER A 231 0.18 -8.78 1.39
C SER A 231 -0.14 -10.08 0.61
N ALA A 232 -0.17 -10.00 -0.72
CA ALA A 232 -0.45 -11.15 -1.59
C ALA A 232 0.64 -12.24 -1.54
N PHE A 233 1.87 -11.92 -1.11
CA PHE A 233 2.96 -12.89 -1.08
C PHE A 233 2.72 -13.94 0.00
N LEU A 234 2.10 -13.57 1.13
CA LEU A 234 1.96 -14.49 2.28
C LEU A 234 1.10 -15.72 1.95
N PRO A 235 -0.12 -15.61 1.38
CA PRO A 235 -0.84 -16.79 0.92
C PRO A 235 -0.11 -17.52 -0.21
N GLU A 236 0.57 -16.79 -1.08
CA GLU A 236 1.27 -17.33 -2.26
C GLU A 236 2.52 -18.15 -1.90
N LEU A 237 3.12 -17.96 -0.72
CA LEU A 237 4.17 -18.84 -0.18
C LEU A 237 3.68 -20.26 0.07
N HIS A 238 2.38 -20.46 0.28
CA HIS A 238 1.77 -21.77 0.42
C HIS A 238 1.43 -22.43 -0.93
N ARG A 239 1.66 -21.75 -2.07
CA ARG A 239 1.31 -22.28 -3.38
C ARG A 239 2.25 -23.45 -3.73
N PRO A 240 1.71 -24.61 -4.15
CA PRO A 240 2.53 -25.67 -4.71
C PRO A 240 3.41 -25.15 -5.85
N ARG A 241 4.68 -25.53 -5.90
CA ARG A 241 5.66 -25.06 -6.88
C ARG A 241 5.93 -26.11 -7.96
N ALA A 242 6.06 -27.37 -7.54
CA ALA A 242 6.26 -28.52 -8.41
C ALA A 242 4.95 -29.30 -8.66
N LYS A 243 4.94 -30.18 -9.67
CA LYS A 243 3.75 -30.97 -10.05
C LYS A 243 3.39 -32.01 -8.98
N ASP A 244 4.40 -32.48 -8.28
CA ASP A 244 4.39 -33.52 -7.25
C ASP A 244 4.30 -32.96 -5.83
N ASP A 245 4.28 -31.64 -5.65
CA ASP A 245 4.04 -31.02 -4.35
C ASP A 245 2.65 -31.41 -3.80
N PRO A 246 2.51 -31.68 -2.48
CA PRO A 246 1.25 -32.04 -1.88
C PRO A 246 0.14 -31.00 -2.15
N PRO A 247 -1.14 -31.42 -2.33
CA PRO A 247 -2.24 -30.49 -2.54
C PRO A 247 -2.40 -29.52 -1.36
N ALA A 248 -2.28 -28.21 -1.63
CA ALA A 248 -2.54 -27.18 -0.63
C ALA A 248 -4.05 -26.94 -0.44
N ALA A 249 -4.44 -26.61 0.80
CA ALA A 249 -5.82 -26.27 1.18
C ALA A 249 -6.87 -27.32 0.72
N GLY A 250 -6.57 -28.61 0.87
CA GLY A 250 -7.47 -29.70 0.46
C GLY A 250 -7.71 -29.76 -1.04
N GLY A 251 -6.73 -29.34 -1.85
CA GLY A 251 -6.78 -29.36 -3.32
C GLY A 251 -7.40 -28.11 -3.96
N LYS A 252 -7.86 -27.15 -3.16
CA LYS A 252 -8.45 -25.90 -3.68
C LYS A 252 -7.41 -24.86 -4.09
N PHE A 253 -6.18 -24.97 -3.58
CA PHE A 253 -5.10 -24.05 -3.91
C PHE A 253 -4.07 -24.73 -4.82
N THR A 254 -4.39 -24.76 -6.11
CA THR A 254 -3.55 -25.37 -7.15
C THR A 254 -2.51 -24.37 -7.69
N ARG A 255 -1.59 -24.84 -8.54
CA ARG A 255 -0.62 -23.97 -9.24
C ARG A 255 -1.30 -22.95 -10.14
N GLU A 256 -2.45 -23.32 -10.70
CA GLU A 256 -3.22 -22.55 -11.68
C GLU A 256 -4.33 -21.71 -11.04
N ALA A 257 -4.58 -21.84 -9.72
CA ALA A 257 -5.64 -21.12 -9.04
C ALA A 257 -5.46 -19.60 -9.17
N SER A 258 -6.47 -18.92 -9.73
CA SER A 258 -6.49 -17.48 -9.92
C SER A 258 -7.17 -16.79 -8.74
N LEU A 259 -6.38 -16.15 -7.89
CA LEU A 259 -6.84 -15.55 -6.63
C LEU A 259 -6.59 -14.05 -6.60
N TRP A 260 -7.38 -13.36 -5.78
CA TRP A 260 -7.21 -11.96 -5.43
C TRP A 260 -7.32 -11.80 -3.92
N TYR A 261 -6.55 -10.84 -3.39
CA TYR A 261 -6.31 -10.66 -1.96
C TYR A 261 -6.79 -9.29 -1.48
N PRO A 262 -8.11 -9.01 -1.44
CA PRO A 262 -8.60 -7.71 -1.03
C PRO A 262 -8.34 -7.48 0.46
N THR A 263 -7.73 -6.33 0.75
CA THR A 263 -7.59 -5.78 2.10
C THR A 263 -8.93 -5.20 2.55
N LEU A 264 -9.35 -5.52 3.78
CA LEU A 264 -10.54 -4.98 4.43
C LEU A 264 -10.18 -3.77 5.29
N ALA A 265 -9.11 -3.91 6.08
CA ALA A 265 -8.59 -2.86 6.94
C ALA A 265 -7.05 -2.92 6.97
N MET A 266 -6.42 -1.76 7.09
CA MET A 266 -4.96 -1.61 7.21
C MET A 266 -4.65 -0.52 8.23
N ASN A 267 -3.61 -0.71 9.04
CA ASN A 267 -3.05 0.37 9.86
C ASN A 267 -1.62 0.71 9.44
N LEU A 268 -1.11 1.84 9.92
CA LEU A 268 0.29 2.23 9.81
C LEU A 268 0.68 2.95 11.10
N ASP A 269 1.82 2.58 11.67
CA ASP A 269 2.42 3.17 12.87
C ASP A 269 3.87 3.55 12.55
N VAL A 270 4.11 4.83 12.31
CA VAL A 270 5.41 5.38 11.90
C VAL A 270 6.22 5.68 13.15
N LYS A 271 7.41 5.06 13.23
CA LYS A 271 8.37 5.21 14.34
C LYS A 271 9.45 6.23 14.06
N LYS A 272 9.83 6.39 12.79
CA LYS A 272 10.91 7.26 12.35
C LYS A 272 10.49 8.00 11.09
N ALA A 273 10.76 9.30 11.04
CA ALA A 273 10.60 10.08 9.82
C ALA A 273 11.65 9.64 8.78
N LEU A 274 11.21 9.48 7.53
CA LEU A 274 12.14 9.34 6.41
C LEU A 274 12.82 10.69 6.11
N PRO A 275 14.05 10.70 5.57
CA PRO A 275 14.70 11.91 5.08
C PRO A 275 13.84 12.66 4.05
N GLU A 276 14.04 13.98 3.92
CA GLU A 276 13.26 14.81 2.99
C GLU A 276 13.52 14.42 1.52
N GLU A 277 14.78 14.10 1.21
CA GLU A 277 15.24 13.53 -0.06
C GLU A 277 14.77 12.09 -0.31
N GLY A 278 14.17 11.46 0.71
CA GLY A 278 13.67 10.09 0.70
C GLY A 278 14.74 9.03 0.96
N GLU A 279 14.28 7.83 1.28
CA GLU A 279 15.10 6.64 1.51
C GLU A 279 15.08 5.74 0.27
N ARG A 280 16.23 5.30 -0.21
CA ARG A 280 16.32 4.45 -1.41
C ARG A 280 15.91 3.01 -1.12
N TRP A 281 16.24 2.52 0.08
CA TRP A 281 16.12 1.13 0.44
C TRP A 281 15.27 0.96 1.69
N LEU A 282 14.25 0.10 1.58
CA LEU A 282 13.51 -0.37 2.73
C LEU A 282 13.63 -1.89 2.80
N PHE A 283 13.75 -2.39 4.02
CA PHE A 283 13.66 -3.80 4.34
C PHE A 283 12.32 -4.10 5.02
N LEU A 284 11.63 -5.13 4.54
CA LEU A 284 10.35 -5.57 5.07
C LEU A 284 10.47 -7.00 5.57
N ARG A 285 10.02 -7.24 6.81
CA ARG A 285 9.53 -8.56 7.23
C ARG A 285 8.03 -8.54 7.23
N SER A 286 7.42 -9.40 6.42
CA SER A 286 5.97 -9.58 6.37
C SER A 286 5.61 -10.98 6.84
N SER A 287 4.60 -11.11 7.69
CA SER A 287 4.19 -12.41 8.27
C SER A 287 2.67 -12.54 8.39
N ALA A 288 2.15 -13.76 8.28
CA ALA A 288 0.77 -14.11 8.61
C ALA A 288 0.75 -15.05 9.82
N LYS A 289 -0.05 -14.73 10.83
CA LYS A 289 -0.25 -15.59 12.01
C LYS A 289 -1.27 -16.68 11.72
N GLN A 290 -2.29 -16.37 10.92
CA GLN A 290 -3.32 -17.33 10.54
C GLN A 290 -3.92 -17.02 9.16
N ILE A 291 -3.93 -18.04 8.29
CA ILE A 291 -4.74 -18.05 7.07
C ILE A 291 -5.83 -19.10 7.25
N SER A 292 -7.08 -18.68 7.42
CA SER A 292 -8.18 -19.59 7.76
C SER A 292 -9.47 -19.17 7.08
N LYS A 293 -10.13 -20.15 6.43
CA LYS A 293 -11.44 -19.98 5.78
C LYS A 293 -11.52 -18.75 4.86
N GLY A 294 -10.42 -18.43 4.16
CA GLY A 294 -10.35 -17.32 3.22
C GLY A 294 -10.15 -15.93 3.85
N ARG A 295 -9.78 -15.84 5.14
CA ARG A 295 -9.34 -14.60 5.78
C ARG A 295 -7.94 -14.79 6.37
N PHE A 296 -7.14 -13.73 6.35
CA PHE A 296 -5.81 -13.73 6.91
C PHE A 296 -5.39 -12.37 7.45
N ASP A 297 -4.41 -12.39 8.35
CA ASP A 297 -3.69 -11.22 8.82
C ASP A 297 -2.38 -11.03 8.04
N VAL A 298 -1.93 -9.78 7.98
CA VAL A 298 -0.61 -9.41 7.46
C VAL A 298 0.01 -8.51 8.51
N GLU A 299 1.12 -8.92 9.10
CA GLU A 299 2.00 -8.04 9.87
C GLU A 299 3.17 -7.63 8.99
N VAL A 300 3.50 -6.35 8.96
CA VAL A 300 4.65 -5.80 8.22
C VAL A 300 5.50 -4.97 9.17
N ILE A 301 6.79 -5.26 9.20
CA ILE A 301 7.80 -4.51 9.95
C ILE A 301 8.78 -3.93 8.94
N MET A 302 8.95 -2.61 8.95
CA MET A 302 9.75 -1.87 7.97
C MET A 302 10.99 -1.27 8.62
N PHE A 303 12.14 -1.45 7.98
CA PHE A 303 13.40 -0.86 8.36
C PHE A 303 13.99 -0.07 7.18
N ASP A 304 14.82 0.92 7.47
CA ASP A 304 15.60 1.62 6.44
C ASP A 304 16.90 0.89 6.10
N GLY A 305 17.67 1.46 5.17
CA GLY A 305 18.98 0.94 4.75
C GLY A 305 20.02 0.86 5.88
N ALA A 306 19.86 1.63 6.96
CA ALA A 306 20.73 1.61 8.14
C ALA A 306 20.30 0.55 9.17
N GLY A 307 19.10 -0.04 9.02
CA GLY A 307 18.55 -1.03 9.93
C GLY A 307 17.72 -0.43 11.07
N ASP A 308 17.36 0.85 10.99
CA ASP A 308 16.48 1.49 11.98
C ASP A 308 15.02 1.15 11.68
N LEU A 309 14.22 0.93 12.73
CA LEU A 309 12.78 0.68 12.60
C LEU A 309 12.07 1.95 12.10
N VAL A 310 11.46 1.87 10.93
CA VAL A 310 10.75 2.98 10.29
C VAL A 310 9.27 2.96 10.61
N ALA A 311 8.61 1.82 10.40
CA ALA A 311 7.17 1.71 10.57
C ALA A 311 6.72 0.27 10.82
N LEU A 312 5.52 0.14 11.39
CA LEU A 312 4.79 -1.09 11.57
C LEU A 312 3.45 -0.99 10.85
N SER A 313 2.96 -2.11 10.31
CA SER A 313 1.62 -2.20 9.73
C SER A 313 0.98 -3.56 10.03
N HIS A 314 -0.34 -3.57 10.14
CA HIS A 314 -1.17 -4.76 10.30
C HIS A 314 -2.44 -4.66 9.47
N HIS A 315 -2.72 -5.70 8.68
CA HIS A 315 -3.87 -5.76 7.79
C HIS A 315 -4.83 -6.88 8.19
N VAL A 316 -6.09 -6.71 7.81
CA VAL A 316 -7.03 -7.83 7.68
C VAL A 316 -7.39 -7.96 6.21
N ALA A 317 -7.16 -9.12 5.62
CA ALA A 317 -7.37 -9.35 4.19
C ALA A 317 -8.12 -10.68 3.94
N MET A 318 -8.64 -10.83 2.72
CA MET A 318 -9.33 -12.05 2.30
C MET A 318 -8.58 -12.76 1.16
N VAL A 319 -8.86 -14.05 1.00
CA VAL A 319 -8.47 -14.83 -0.17
C VAL A 319 -9.75 -15.16 -0.95
N VAL A 320 -9.89 -14.62 -2.15
CA VAL A 320 -11.06 -14.83 -3.01
C VAL A 320 -10.66 -15.15 -4.45
N SER A 321 -11.61 -15.66 -5.25
CA SER A 321 -11.42 -15.82 -6.70
C SER A 321 -11.09 -14.46 -7.36
N ALA A 322 -10.14 -14.47 -8.31
CA ALA A 322 -9.77 -13.28 -9.07
C ALA A 322 -10.92 -12.70 -9.89
N GLU A 323 -11.97 -13.47 -10.21
CA GLU A 323 -13.19 -12.96 -10.88
C GLU A 323 -13.84 -11.82 -10.09
N LYS A 324 -13.70 -11.80 -8.75
CA LYS A 324 -14.18 -10.70 -7.92
C LYS A 324 -13.42 -9.39 -8.16
N ASN A 325 -12.22 -9.41 -8.74
CA ASN A 325 -11.50 -8.19 -9.12
C ASN A 325 -12.15 -7.52 -10.35
N THR A 326 -12.75 -8.31 -11.25
CA THR A 326 -13.27 -7.84 -12.54
C THR A 326 -14.80 -7.75 -12.61
N ALA A 327 -15.53 -8.33 -11.65
CA ALA A 327 -16.99 -8.38 -11.64
C ALA A 327 -17.68 -7.01 -11.54
N ASN A 328 -18.82 -6.87 -12.23
CA ASN A 328 -19.74 -5.71 -12.22
C ASN A 328 -19.16 -4.37 -12.73
N ARG A 329 -18.24 -4.40 -13.70
CA ARG A 329 -17.83 -3.16 -14.41
C ARG A 329 -18.92 -2.68 -15.35
N ALA A 330 -19.82 -1.83 -14.87
CA ALA A 330 -20.36 -0.80 -15.76
C ALA A 330 -19.20 0.14 -16.06
N VAL A 331 -18.76 0.19 -17.32
CA VAL A 331 -17.83 1.21 -17.80
C VAL A 331 -18.47 2.54 -17.45
N VAL A 332 -17.88 3.28 -16.49
CA VAL A 332 -18.22 4.69 -16.30
C VAL A 332 -17.70 5.40 -17.54
N ALA A 333 -18.52 5.38 -18.59
CA ALA A 333 -18.27 6.10 -19.80
C ALA A 333 -18.12 7.57 -19.39
N SER A 334 -16.95 8.13 -19.69
CA SER A 334 -16.70 9.56 -19.62
C SER A 334 -17.90 10.27 -20.21
N THR A 335 -18.60 11.08 -19.41
CA THR A 335 -19.52 12.06 -19.95
C THR A 335 -18.68 12.97 -20.83
N ALA A 336 -18.74 12.73 -22.14
CA ALA A 336 -18.16 13.62 -23.12
C ALA A 336 -18.77 14.99 -22.87
N SER A 337 -17.91 15.95 -22.51
CA SER A 337 -18.22 17.36 -22.63
C SER A 337 -18.62 17.58 -24.09
N LYS A 338 -19.92 17.77 -24.33
CA LYS A 338 -20.38 18.50 -25.49
C LYS A 338 -20.37 19.98 -25.09
N MET A 339 -19.86 20.78 -26.03
CA MET A 339 -19.63 22.23 -26.00
C MET A 339 -20.71 23.03 -25.28
#